data_AF-A0A4Q4C4Y6-F1
#
_entry.id   AF-A0A4Q4C4Y6-F1
#
_cell.length_a   1.000
_cell.length_b   1.000
_cell.length_c   1.000
_cell.angle_alpha   90.00
_cell.angle_beta   90.00
_cell.angle_gamma   90.00
#
_symmetry.space_group_name_H-M   'P 1'
#
loop_
_entity.id
_entity.type
_entity.pdbx_description
1 polymer ?
#
loop_
_entity_poly.entity_id
_entity_poly.type
_entity_poly.pdbx_seq_one_letter_code
_entity_poly.pdbx_strand_id
1 'polypeptide(L)'
;MVLTLSIPERLTRARADLRMGVPVVLCGTEGAALVAAIETLDAARLSDLRGFGPTMLAITARRAETLKARAYDGDLARIVPPADTGLDWLRSVADPADDL
;
A
#
# COMPACT_ATOMS: atom_id res chain seq x y z
N MET A 1 14.00 26.82 9.12
CA MET A 1 14.51 26.00 10.24
C MET A 1 15.33 24.88 9.62
N VAL A 2 16.65 24.78 9.89
CA VAL A 2 17.58 23.91 9.12
C VAL A 2 17.52 22.43 9.56
N LEU A 3 16.76 22.11 10.62
CA LEU A 3 16.66 20.76 11.17
C LEU A 3 15.48 19.94 10.61
N THR A 4 14.62 20.54 9.78
CA THR A 4 13.54 19.79 9.12
C THR A 4 14.04 19.18 7.84
N LEU A 5 13.66 17.93 7.59
CA LEU A 5 13.95 17.28 6.31
C LEU A 5 13.30 18.04 5.15
N SER A 6 14.07 18.27 4.10
CA SER A 6 13.59 18.71 2.80
C SER A 6 12.66 17.65 2.18
N ILE A 7 11.87 18.05 1.18
CA ILE A 7 10.98 17.13 0.46
C ILE A 7 11.74 15.93 -0.14
N PRO A 8 12.90 16.12 -0.83
CA PRO A 8 13.67 14.99 -1.36
C PRO A 8 14.18 14.04 -0.28
N GLU A 9 14.59 14.54 0.89
CA GLU A 9 15.05 13.71 2.01
C GLU A 9 13.91 12.90 2.61
N ARG A 10 12.72 13.51 2.79
CA ARG A 10 11.52 12.80 3.25
C ARG A 10 11.12 11.69 2.28
N LEU A 11 11.13 11.97 0.97
CA LEU A 11 10.78 10.99 -0.05
C LEU A 11 11.80 9.84 -0.09
N THR A 12 13.09 10.15 0.04
CA THR A 12 14.16 9.15 0.07
C THR A 12 14.03 8.24 1.28
N ARG A 13 13.76 8.79 2.48
CA ARG A 13 13.52 7.99 3.69
C ARG A 13 12.27 7.13 3.56
N ALA A 14 11.15 7.69 3.11
CA ALA A 14 9.91 6.92 2.94
C ALA A 14 10.09 5.73 1.97
N ARG A 15 10.82 5.92 0.86
CA ARG A 15 11.12 4.83 -0.08
C ARG A 15 12.07 3.78 0.52
N ALA A 16 13.03 4.18 1.35
CA ALA A 16 13.92 3.25 2.02
C ALA A 16 13.15 2.42 3.06
N ASP A 17 12.31 3.06 3.86
CA ASP A 17 11.47 2.44 4.87
C ASP A 17 10.55 1.38 4.24
N LEU A 18 9.85 1.73 3.16
CA LEU A 18 8.99 0.78 2.44
C LEU A 18 9.77 -0.44 1.90
N ARG A 19 10.99 -0.24 1.38
CA ARG A 19 11.85 -1.37 0.96
C ARG A 19 12.34 -2.25 2.11
N MET A 20 12.33 -1.74 3.34
CA MET A 20 12.65 -2.50 4.55
C MET A 20 11.40 -3.08 5.24
N GLY A 21 10.22 -2.97 4.62
CA GLY A 21 8.95 -3.42 5.20
C GLY A 21 8.43 -2.52 6.33
N VAL A 22 8.98 -1.31 6.47
CA VAL A 22 8.54 -0.34 7.48
C VAL A 22 7.41 0.52 6.91
N PRO A 23 6.22 0.53 7.53
CA PRO A 23 5.12 1.39 7.10
C PRO A 23 5.45 2.87 7.23
N VAL A 24 4.89 3.69 6.35
CA VAL A 24 5.02 5.15 6.36
C VAL A 24 3.66 5.81 6.51
N VAL A 25 3.62 7.02 7.06
CA VAL A 25 2.39 7.82 7.14
C VAL A 25 2.37 8.84 6.01
N LEU A 26 1.30 8.82 5.21
CA LEU A 26 1.00 9.85 4.24
C LEU A 26 -0.10 10.76 4.80
N CYS A 27 0.13 12.07 4.79
CA CYS A 27 -0.86 13.07 5.22
C CYS A 27 -1.30 13.90 4.02
N GLY A 28 -2.61 14.07 3.86
CA GLY A 28 -3.25 14.93 2.87
C GLY A 28 -4.30 15.85 3.52
N THR A 29 -5.05 16.58 2.71
CA THR A 29 -6.11 17.49 3.19
C THR A 29 -7.25 16.75 3.88
N GLU A 30 -7.57 15.54 3.42
CA GLU A 30 -8.67 14.71 3.93
C GLU A 30 -8.28 13.84 5.13
N GLY A 31 -7.00 13.85 5.54
CA GLY A 31 -6.53 13.08 6.70
C GLY A 31 -5.19 12.39 6.46
N ALA A 32 -4.98 11.26 7.14
CA ALA A 32 -3.74 10.50 7.09
C ALA A 32 -4.00 9.01 6.81
N ALA A 33 -3.06 8.38 6.14
CA ALA A 33 -3.06 6.94 5.88
C ALA A 33 -1.74 6.32 6.31
N LEU A 34 -1.81 5.19 7.00
CA LEU A 34 -0.67 4.32 7.26
C LEU A 34 -0.51 3.37 6.08
N VAL A 35 0.63 3.41 5.40
CA VAL A 35 0.87 2.75 4.11
C VAL A 35 2.06 1.80 4.24
N ALA A 36 1.88 0.58 3.75
CA ALA A 36 2.94 -0.41 3.63
C ALA A 36 2.99 -0.98 2.21
N ALA A 37 4.18 -1.43 1.80
CA ALA A 37 4.39 -2.08 0.51
C ALA A 37 4.16 -3.59 0.65
N ILE A 38 3.30 -4.16 -0.20
CA ILE A 38 2.92 -5.59 -0.11
C ILE A 38 4.12 -6.50 -0.35
N GLU A 39 5.02 -6.11 -1.25
CA GLU A 39 6.19 -6.92 -1.60
C GLU A 39 7.14 -7.18 -0.41
N THR A 40 7.12 -6.32 0.61
CA THR A 40 8.01 -6.39 1.78
C THR A 40 7.26 -6.57 3.11
N LEU A 41 5.92 -6.55 3.08
CA LEU A 41 5.09 -6.70 4.28
C LEU A 41 5.13 -8.13 4.80
N ASP A 42 5.22 -8.26 6.13
CA ASP A 42 5.14 -9.52 6.87
C ASP A 42 3.81 -9.66 7.64
N ALA A 43 3.52 -10.87 8.10
CA ALA A 43 2.22 -11.20 8.69
C ALA A 43 1.97 -10.48 10.03
N ALA A 44 3.02 -10.26 10.82
CA ALA A 44 2.90 -9.55 12.09
C ALA A 44 2.51 -8.10 11.86
N ARG A 45 3.21 -7.42 10.93
CA ARG A 45 2.87 -6.04 10.55
C ARG A 45 1.51 -5.93 9.88
N LEU A 46 1.10 -6.89 9.05
CA LEU A 46 -0.27 -6.89 8.50
C LEU A 46 -1.32 -6.96 9.62
N SER A 47 -1.09 -7.79 10.64
CA SER A 47 -1.97 -7.88 11.81
C SER A 47 -2.03 -6.54 12.56
N ASP A 48 -0.88 -5.92 12.81
CA ASP A 48 -0.81 -4.60 13.46
C ASP A 48 -1.56 -3.54 12.64
N LEU A 49 -1.34 -3.48 11.32
CA LEU A 49 -2.02 -2.55 10.41
C LEU A 49 -3.55 -2.66 10.49
N ARG A 50 -4.08 -3.88 10.52
CA ARG A 50 -5.53 -4.13 10.68
C ARG A 50 -6.08 -3.62 12.00
N GLY A 51 -5.24 -3.54 13.04
CA GLY A 51 -5.62 -2.97 14.33
C GLY A 51 -5.86 -1.46 14.32
N PHE A 52 -5.33 -0.72 13.32
CA PHE A 52 -5.50 0.74 13.22
C PHE A 52 -6.78 1.17 12.50
N GLY A 53 -7.45 0.29 11.76
CA GLY A 53 -8.71 0.60 11.08
C GLY A 53 -8.91 -0.14 9.76
N PRO A 54 -9.87 0.32 8.92
CA PRO A 54 -10.18 -0.31 7.64
C PRO A 54 -8.94 -0.37 6.74
N THR A 55 -8.60 -1.58 6.29
CA THR A 55 -7.49 -1.81 5.37
C THR A 55 -8.00 -1.79 3.93
N MET A 56 -7.24 -1.16 3.03
CA MET A 56 -7.50 -1.19 1.59
C MET A 56 -6.21 -1.53 0.85
N LEU A 57 -6.36 -2.27 -0.24
CA LEU A 57 -5.29 -2.56 -1.19
C LEU A 57 -5.39 -1.59 -2.37
N ALA A 58 -4.37 -0.74 -2.53
CA ALA A 58 -4.23 0.12 -3.69
C ALA A 58 -3.40 -0.57 -4.79
N ILE A 59 -3.97 -0.71 -5.98
CA ILE A 59 -3.29 -1.24 -7.17
C ILE A 59 -3.37 -0.23 -8.31
N THR A 60 -2.44 -0.32 -9.26
CA THR A 60 -2.45 0.51 -10.46
C THR A 60 -3.66 0.19 -11.35
N ALA A 61 -4.11 1.17 -12.14
CA ALA A 61 -5.19 0.99 -13.12
C ALA A 61 -4.90 -0.19 -14.06
N ARG A 62 -3.66 -0.32 -14.55
CA ARG A 62 -3.24 -1.45 -15.40
C ARG A 62 -3.49 -2.80 -14.72
N ARG A 63 -3.13 -2.94 -13.43
CA ARG A 63 -3.36 -4.18 -12.68
C ARG A 63 -4.86 -4.42 -12.47
N ALA A 64 -5.61 -3.37 -12.17
CA ALA A 64 -7.05 -3.44 -11.98
C ALA A 64 -7.78 -3.92 -13.25
N GLU A 65 -7.38 -3.41 -14.41
CA GLU A 65 -7.89 -3.83 -15.72
C GLU A 65 -7.68 -5.33 -15.95
N THR A 66 -6.46 -5.84 -15.72
CA THR A 66 -6.16 -7.27 -15.85
C THR A 66 -7.04 -8.13 -14.94
N LEU A 67 -7.24 -7.68 -13.69
CA LEU A 67 -8.07 -8.37 -12.71
C LEU A 67 -9.58 -8.17 -12.91
N LYS A 68 -10.00 -7.41 -13.94
CA LYS A 68 -11.39 -6.98 -14.17
C LYS A 68 -12.01 -6.30 -12.92
N ALA A 69 -11.17 -5.65 -12.11
CA ALA A 69 -11.58 -4.84 -10.98
C ALA A 69 -11.93 -3.43 -11.47
N ARG A 70 -12.98 -2.82 -10.89
CA ARG A 70 -13.34 -1.43 -11.24
C ARG A 70 -12.30 -0.47 -10.65
N ALA A 71 -11.65 0.32 -11.50
CA ALA A 71 -10.87 1.49 -11.07
C ALA A 71 -11.84 2.64 -10.74
N TYR A 72 -11.72 3.20 -9.52
CA TYR A 72 -12.58 4.29 -9.06
C TYR A 72 -11.92 5.67 -9.23
N ASP A 73 -10.58 5.72 -9.24
CA ASP A 73 -9.82 6.98 -9.16
C ASP A 73 -9.02 7.32 -10.44
N GLY A 74 -9.30 6.65 -11.56
CA GLY A 74 -8.73 6.94 -12.88
C GLY A 74 -7.32 6.42 -13.14
N ASP A 75 -6.45 6.36 -12.13
CA ASP A 75 -5.09 5.81 -12.21
C ASP A 75 -4.79 4.68 -11.19
N LEU A 76 -5.66 4.57 -10.18
CA LEU A 76 -5.60 3.57 -9.12
C LEU A 76 -6.97 2.90 -8.92
N ALA A 77 -6.94 1.64 -8.51
CA ALA A 77 -8.08 0.96 -7.94
C ALA A 77 -7.82 0.64 -6.47
N ARG A 78 -8.86 0.80 -5.65
CA ARG A 78 -8.87 0.44 -4.24
C ARG A 78 -9.74 -0.79 -4.06
N ILE A 79 -9.15 -1.84 -3.52
CA ILE A 79 -9.83 -3.11 -3.23
C ILE A 79 -9.93 -3.24 -1.72
N VAL A 80 -11.13 -3.52 -1.23
CA VAL A 80 -11.32 -3.93 0.16
C VAL A 80 -10.98 -5.42 0.25
N PRO A 81 -9.88 -5.81 0.94
CA PRO A 81 -9.57 -7.21 1.14
C PRO A 81 -10.67 -7.87 1.99
N PRO A 82 -11.07 -9.12 1.70
CA PRO A 82 -11.89 -9.88 2.63
C PRO A 82 -11.20 -9.99 4.00
N ALA A 83 -11.97 -10.03 5.09
CA ALA A 83 -11.43 -9.91 6.45
C ALA A 83 -10.38 -10.98 6.78
N ASP A 84 -10.56 -12.20 6.28
CA ASP A 84 -9.76 -13.37 6.62
C ASP A 84 -8.62 -13.67 5.62
N THR A 85 -8.35 -12.76 4.68
CA THR A 85 -7.27 -13.00 3.72
C THR A 85 -5.89 -12.75 4.34
N GLY A 86 -4.94 -13.62 4.01
CA GLY A 86 -3.54 -13.46 4.37
C GLY A 86 -2.74 -12.66 3.33
N LEU A 87 -1.43 -12.54 3.58
CA LEU A 87 -0.51 -11.90 2.65
C LEU A 87 -0.48 -12.55 1.28
N ASP A 88 -0.69 -13.87 1.19
CA ASP A 88 -0.62 -14.58 -0.08
C ASP A 88 -1.71 -14.10 -1.05
N TRP A 89 -2.90 -13.80 -0.54
CA TRP A 89 -3.98 -13.20 -1.34
C TRP A 89 -3.65 -11.76 -1.74
N LEU A 90 -3.09 -10.96 -0.82
CA LEU A 90 -2.70 -9.58 -1.13
C LEU A 90 -1.62 -9.55 -2.22
N ARG A 91 -0.64 -10.46 -2.12
CA ARG A 91 0.43 -10.63 -3.10
C ARG A 91 -0.12 -11.14 -4.42
N SER A 92 -1.02 -12.13 -4.44
CA SER A 92 -1.61 -12.61 -5.69
C SER A 92 -2.40 -11.53 -6.41
N VAL A 93 -3.07 -10.63 -5.67
CA VAL A 93 -3.75 -9.47 -6.26
C VAL A 93 -2.76 -8.41 -6.74
N ALA A 94 -1.64 -8.20 -6.06
CA ALA A 94 -0.66 -7.19 -6.44
C ALA A 94 0.30 -7.64 -7.57
N ASP A 95 0.66 -8.91 -7.61
CA ASP A 95 1.72 -9.47 -8.46
C ASP A 95 1.21 -9.83 -9.86
N PRO A 96 1.69 -9.19 -10.94
CA PRO A 96 1.27 -9.50 -12.30
C PRO A 96 1.93 -10.77 -12.88
N ALA A 97 2.79 -11.49 -12.14
CA ALA A 97 3.53 -12.64 -12.67
C ALA A 97 2.66 -13.74 -13.28
N ASP A 98 1.42 -13.90 -12.78
CA ASP A 98 0.46 -14.92 -13.24
C ASP A 98 -0.53 -14.39 -14.30
N ASP A 99 -0.33 -13.17 -14.82
CA ASP A 99 -1.17 -12.55 -15.85
C ASP A 99 -0.79 -13.06 -17.25
N LEU A 100 -1.29 -14.24 -17.60
CA LEU A 100 -1.18 -14.80 -18.96
C LEU A 100 -2.35 -14.39 -19.85
#